data_AF-A0AAE3ZLQ3-F1
#
_entry.id   AF-A0AAE3ZLQ3-F1
#
_cell.length_a   1.000
_cell.length_b   1.000
_cell.length_c   1.000
_cell.angle_alpha   90.00
_cell.angle_beta   90.00
_cell.angle_gamma   90.00
#
_symmetry.space_group_name_H-M   'P 1'
#
loop_
_entity.id
_entity.type
_entity.pdbx_description
1 polymer ?
#
loop_
_entity_poly.entity_id
_entity_poly.type
_entity_poly.pdbx_seq_one_letter_code
_entity_poly.pdbx_strand_id
1 'polypeptide(L)'
;MEPTLAELIAAAHAADPEDRLWAAENLALAMDDDDPAGVAEFLALSTDPDVRVRDWATFALSHLVGQDSPEIRAALWARIGDADGSVRAYALHGLARRRDTRAWPLMLAAFESGTVKEHLFEAAAFLREPRLAAHLREFDDEKGRVAAALIECDPRLRAARDDLVLQVVDLLFAQAAEFAPSVYCERFSPDILVESNVYPPHHVTHVVSMLRAAGDDPARAAARIIDGFRSGAAELSR
;
A
#
# COMPACT_ATOMS: atom_id res chain seq x y z
N MET A 1 22.15 18.81 -5.16
CA MET A 1 22.68 17.88 -4.14
C MET A 1 21.46 17.41 -3.38
N GLU A 2 21.25 16.10 -3.28
CA GLU A 2 20.14 15.57 -2.47
C GLU A 2 20.41 15.87 -0.99
N PRO A 3 19.40 16.30 -0.22
CA PRO A 3 19.59 16.64 1.19
C PRO A 3 19.93 15.39 1.99
N THR A 4 20.86 15.53 2.93
CA THR A 4 21.19 14.45 3.86
C THR A 4 20.10 14.29 4.92
N LEU A 5 19.98 13.09 5.48
CA LEU A 5 19.06 12.82 6.59
C LEU A 5 19.30 13.80 7.77
N ALA A 6 20.56 14.11 8.08
CA ALA A 6 20.90 15.03 9.17
C ALA A 6 20.40 16.47 8.91
N GLU A 7 20.47 16.95 7.67
CA GLU A 7 19.94 18.27 7.29
C GLU A 7 18.42 18.31 7.41
N LEU A 8 17.74 17.23 7.00
CA LEU A 8 16.29 17.11 7.08
C LEU A 8 15.80 17.00 8.52
N ILE A 9 16.50 16.26 9.38
CA ILE A 9 16.22 16.23 10.82
C ILE A 9 16.37 17.63 11.42
N ALA A 10 17.44 18.36 11.09
CA ALA A 10 17.62 19.72 11.59
C ALA A 10 16.47 20.65 11.15
N ALA A 11 16.04 20.55 9.89
CA ALA A 11 14.94 21.34 9.35
C ALA A 11 13.58 20.94 9.95
N ALA A 12 13.36 19.68 10.33
CA ALA A 12 12.14 19.23 11.01
C ALA A 12 11.89 19.95 12.36
N HIS A 13 12.95 20.47 12.98
CA HIS A 13 12.87 21.24 14.24
C HIS A 13 12.99 22.76 14.04
N ALA A 14 12.98 23.24 12.80
CA ALA A 14 13.10 24.66 12.50
C ALA A 14 11.87 25.46 12.98
N ALA A 15 12.10 26.72 13.34
CA ALA A 15 11.02 27.61 13.75
C ALA A 15 10.06 27.93 12.60
N ASP A 16 10.58 28.02 11.37
CA ASP A 16 9.79 28.30 10.17
C ASP A 16 9.01 27.04 9.73
N PRO A 17 7.68 27.09 9.60
CA PRO A 17 6.90 25.97 9.08
C PRO A 17 7.30 25.54 7.66
N GLU A 18 7.83 26.42 6.82
CA GLU A 18 8.27 26.03 5.47
C GLU A 18 9.50 25.11 5.51
N ASP A 19 10.43 25.34 6.45
CA ASP A 19 11.59 24.46 6.65
C ASP A 19 11.14 23.08 7.18
N ARG A 20 10.18 23.05 8.12
CA ARG A 20 9.61 21.80 8.63
C ARG A 20 8.82 21.04 7.57
N LEU A 21 8.12 21.76 6.69
CA LEU A 21 7.42 21.15 5.57
C LEU A 21 8.40 20.56 4.56
N TRP A 22 9.44 21.31 4.21
CA TRP A 22 10.51 20.82 3.36
C TRP A 22 11.14 19.54 3.92
N ALA A 23 11.37 19.49 5.24
CA ALA A 23 11.81 18.29 5.92
C ALA A 23 10.80 17.14 5.73
N ALA A 24 9.53 17.36 6.04
CA ALA A 24 8.47 16.35 5.88
C ALA A 24 8.42 15.78 4.45
N GLU A 25 8.52 16.65 3.44
CA GLU A 25 8.46 16.31 2.01
C GLU A 25 9.62 15.43 1.54
N ASN A 26 10.78 15.55 2.16
CA ASN A 26 12.01 14.91 1.67
C ASN A 26 12.56 13.82 2.59
N LEU A 27 12.12 13.74 3.85
CA LEU A 27 12.65 12.80 4.84
C LEU A 27 12.55 11.34 4.39
N ALA A 28 11.45 10.96 3.75
CA ALA A 28 11.25 9.61 3.25
C ALA A 28 12.23 9.21 2.13
N LEU A 29 12.78 10.17 1.39
CA LEU A 29 13.76 9.91 0.33
C LEU A 29 15.18 9.72 0.88
N ALA A 30 15.46 10.30 2.05
CA ALA A 30 16.79 10.28 2.67
C ALA A 30 16.94 9.20 3.74
N MET A 31 15.86 8.51 4.11
CA MET A 31 15.89 7.42 5.09
C MET A 31 16.01 6.05 4.41
N ASP A 32 16.70 5.14 5.08
CA ASP A 32 16.59 3.71 4.78
C ASP A 32 15.25 3.19 5.31
N ASP A 33 14.80 2.05 4.79
CA ASP A 33 13.50 1.47 5.16
C ASP A 33 13.35 1.38 6.68
N ASP A 34 14.34 0.88 7.42
CA ASP A 34 14.26 0.65 8.87
C ASP A 34 14.86 1.79 9.72
N ASP A 35 14.82 3.04 9.27
CA ASP A 35 15.40 4.18 10.00
C ASP A 35 14.51 4.68 11.17
N PRO A 36 14.86 4.40 12.44
CA PRO A 36 14.05 4.84 13.57
C PRO A 36 14.11 6.36 13.80
N ALA A 37 15.16 7.05 13.36
CA ALA A 37 15.28 8.50 13.51
C ALA A 37 14.33 9.21 12.55
N GLY A 38 14.29 8.77 11.29
CA GLY A 38 13.33 9.26 10.30
C GLY A 38 11.87 9.05 10.74
N VAL A 39 11.55 7.86 11.25
CA VAL A 39 10.21 7.59 11.79
C VAL A 39 9.88 8.49 12.99
N ALA A 40 10.83 8.72 13.90
CA ALA A 40 10.63 9.58 15.05
C ALA A 40 10.27 11.02 14.64
N GLU A 41 10.90 11.56 13.59
CA GLU A 41 10.57 12.88 13.07
C GLU A 41 9.19 12.92 12.44
N PHE A 42 8.79 11.92 11.65
CA PHE A 42 7.42 11.87 11.13
C PHE A 42 6.36 11.78 12.24
N LEU A 43 6.65 11.06 13.34
CA LEU A 43 5.77 11.03 14.50
C LEU A 43 5.63 12.43 15.13
N ALA A 44 6.74 13.16 15.28
CA ALA A 44 6.72 14.53 15.81
C ALA A 44 5.96 15.48 14.87
N LEU A 45 6.31 15.51 13.58
CA LEU A 45 5.70 16.36 12.56
C LEU A 45 4.20 16.04 12.35
N SER A 46 3.76 14.81 12.64
CA SER A 46 2.32 14.47 12.62
C SER A 46 1.50 15.23 13.66
N THR A 47 2.14 15.94 14.60
CA THR A 47 1.48 16.80 15.60
C THR A 47 1.72 18.29 15.36
N ASP A 48 2.32 18.65 14.23
CA ASP A 48 2.71 20.03 13.94
C ASP A 48 1.50 21.00 13.95
N PRO A 49 1.65 22.21 14.49
CA PRO A 49 0.60 23.23 14.43
C PRO A 49 0.26 23.63 12.98
N ASP A 50 1.23 23.60 12.06
CA ASP A 50 0.98 23.84 10.65
C ASP A 50 0.31 22.62 9.99
N VAL A 51 -0.83 22.86 9.33
CA VAL A 51 -1.61 21.79 8.70
C VAL A 51 -0.88 21.14 7.54
N ARG A 52 -0.05 21.87 6.77
CA ARG A 52 0.68 21.31 5.63
C ARG A 52 1.72 20.31 6.10
N VAL A 53 2.44 20.66 7.16
CA VAL A 53 3.44 19.79 7.80
C VAL A 53 2.76 18.54 8.34
N ARG A 54 1.67 18.71 9.09
CA ARG A 54 0.92 17.62 9.71
C ARG A 54 0.27 16.68 8.68
N ASP A 55 -0.30 17.23 7.62
CA ASP A 55 -0.89 16.48 6.51
C ASP A 55 0.16 15.61 5.84
N TRP A 56 1.30 16.19 5.47
CA TRP A 56 2.37 15.45 4.82
C TRP A 56 2.98 14.38 5.72
N ALA A 57 3.23 14.69 7.00
CA ALA A 57 3.75 13.71 7.93
C ALA A 57 2.78 12.53 8.14
N THR A 58 1.47 12.81 8.19
CA THR A 58 0.45 11.74 8.30
C THR A 58 0.33 10.94 7.00
N PHE A 59 0.46 11.58 5.84
CA PHE A 59 0.58 10.92 4.55
C PHE A 59 1.80 9.99 4.51
N ALA A 60 2.98 10.47 4.91
CA ALA A 60 4.20 9.66 4.95
C ALA A 60 4.05 8.46 5.88
N LEU A 61 3.52 8.64 7.10
CA LEU A 61 3.24 7.54 8.03
C LEU A 61 2.25 6.52 7.45
N SER A 62 1.29 6.94 6.62
CA SER A 62 0.30 6.05 6.03
C SER A 62 0.81 5.33 4.77
N HIS A 63 1.53 6.02 3.88
CA HIS A 63 1.87 5.52 2.54
C HIS A 63 3.34 5.15 2.35
N LEU A 64 4.27 5.88 2.98
CA LEU A 64 5.70 5.74 2.70
C LEU A 64 6.41 4.90 3.76
N VAL A 65 6.10 5.12 5.03
CA VAL A 65 6.71 4.43 6.17
C VAL A 65 6.19 2.99 6.25
N GLY A 66 7.08 2.02 6.02
CA GLY A 66 6.79 0.59 6.11
C GLY A 66 6.72 0.03 7.53
N GLN A 67 7.24 0.76 8.53
CA GLN A 67 7.26 0.31 9.92
C GLN A 67 5.85 0.25 10.50
N ASP A 68 5.67 -0.70 11.41
CA ASP A 68 4.46 -0.85 12.20
C ASP A 68 4.86 -1.05 13.66
N SER A 69 4.63 0.01 14.44
CA SER A 69 4.91 0.06 15.86
C SER A 69 3.68 0.59 16.62
N PRO A 70 3.57 0.31 17.93
CA PRO A 70 2.53 0.90 18.77
C PRO A 70 2.47 2.43 18.69
N GLU A 71 3.62 3.09 18.58
CA GLU A 71 3.76 4.55 18.49
C GLU A 71 3.16 5.08 17.18
N ILE A 72 3.45 4.43 16.05
CA ILE A 72 2.86 4.78 14.74
C ILE A 72 1.34 4.61 14.79
N ARG A 73 0.86 3.47 15.31
CA ARG A 73 -0.59 3.24 15.44
C ARG A 73 -1.24 4.29 16.35
N ALA A 74 -0.60 4.65 17.46
CA ALA A 74 -1.10 5.67 18.38
C ALA A 74 -1.16 7.05 17.73
N ALA A 75 -0.12 7.44 16.99
CA ALA A 75 -0.10 8.71 16.26
C ALA A 75 -1.22 8.79 15.22
N LEU A 76 -1.42 7.73 14.43
CA LEU A 76 -2.51 7.66 13.45
C LEU A 76 -3.89 7.72 14.15
N TRP A 77 -4.10 6.98 15.23
CA TRP A 77 -5.34 7.08 16.02
C TRP A 77 -5.59 8.50 16.55
N ALA A 78 -4.55 9.21 16.97
CA ALA A 78 -4.66 10.61 17.41
C ALA A 78 -5.00 11.59 16.28
N ARG A 79 -4.89 11.18 15.01
CA ARG A 79 -5.23 11.97 13.82
C ARG A 79 -6.60 11.64 13.20
N ILE A 80 -7.29 10.60 13.68
CA ILE A 80 -8.64 10.26 13.19
C ILE A 80 -9.66 11.38 13.44
N GLY A 81 -9.45 12.19 14.47
CA GLY A 81 -10.29 13.34 14.81
C GLY A 81 -9.70 14.70 14.41
N ASP A 82 -8.69 14.73 13.53
CA ASP A 82 -8.05 16.01 13.13
C ASP A 82 -9.05 16.99 12.52
N ALA A 83 -8.81 18.29 12.65
CA ALA A 83 -9.64 19.32 12.04
C ALA A 83 -9.59 19.24 10.51
N ASP A 84 -8.43 18.88 9.95
CA ASP A 84 -8.24 18.73 8.52
C ASP A 84 -8.74 17.37 7.99
N GLY A 85 -9.50 17.41 6.89
CA GLY A 85 -10.12 16.21 6.32
C GLY A 85 -9.14 15.26 5.62
N SER A 86 -8.04 15.77 5.08
CA SER A 86 -6.99 14.96 4.44
C SER A 86 -6.19 14.23 5.51
N VAL A 87 -5.82 14.92 6.59
CA VAL A 87 -5.15 14.31 7.76
C VAL A 87 -5.98 13.14 8.31
N ARG A 88 -7.29 13.32 8.50
CA ARG A 88 -8.18 12.22 8.95
C ARG A 88 -8.20 11.04 7.98
N ALA A 89 -8.23 11.31 6.68
CA ALA A 89 -8.26 10.28 5.65
C ALA A 89 -6.95 9.47 5.61
N TYR A 90 -5.80 10.15 5.68
CA TYR A 90 -4.49 9.50 5.76
C TYR A 90 -4.33 8.68 7.04
N ALA A 91 -4.83 9.19 8.17
CA ALA A 91 -4.84 8.45 9.42
C ALA A 91 -5.60 7.12 9.30
N LEU A 92 -6.82 7.16 8.76
CA LEU A 92 -7.64 5.98 8.54
C LEU A 92 -6.96 5.00 7.58
N HIS A 93 -6.40 5.50 6.48
CA HIS A 93 -5.65 4.69 5.51
C HIS A 93 -4.44 4.00 6.16
N GLY A 94 -3.64 4.72 6.94
CA GLY A 94 -2.46 4.17 7.60
C GLY A 94 -2.78 3.09 8.62
N LEU A 95 -3.89 3.22 9.35
CA LEU A 95 -4.40 2.18 10.25
C LEU A 95 -4.90 0.95 9.47
N ALA A 96 -5.62 1.19 8.38
CA ALA A 96 -6.13 0.15 7.51
C ALA A 96 -4.99 -0.66 6.85
N ARG A 97 -3.98 0.02 6.30
CA ARG A 97 -2.73 -0.57 5.79
C ARG A 97 -2.10 -1.50 6.84
N ARG A 98 -1.99 -1.06 8.08
CA ARG A 98 -1.45 -1.87 9.20
C ARG A 98 -2.41 -2.93 9.74
N ARG A 99 -3.55 -3.17 9.07
CA ARG A 99 -4.59 -4.13 9.46
C ARG A 99 -5.08 -3.93 10.89
N ASP A 100 -5.16 -2.69 11.35
CA ASP A 100 -5.74 -2.39 12.65
C ASP A 100 -7.26 -2.53 12.58
N THR A 101 -7.75 -3.73 12.92
CA THR A 101 -9.17 -4.08 12.83
C THR A 101 -10.08 -3.16 13.64
N ARG A 102 -9.55 -2.43 14.63
CA ARG A 102 -10.32 -1.43 15.39
C ARG A 102 -10.81 -0.27 14.51
N ALA A 103 -10.19 -0.05 13.34
CA ALA A 103 -10.58 1.00 12.39
C ALA A 103 -11.84 0.67 11.58
N TRP A 104 -12.36 -0.56 11.63
CA TRP A 104 -13.50 -0.95 10.79
C TRP A 104 -14.77 -0.09 10.95
N PRO A 105 -15.18 0.38 12.15
CA PRO A 105 -16.39 1.21 12.27
C PRO A 105 -16.22 2.56 11.59
N LEU A 106 -15.00 3.10 11.58
CA LEU A 106 -14.66 4.35 10.89
C LEU A 106 -14.72 4.17 9.38
N MET A 107 -14.23 3.02 8.90
CA MET A 107 -14.31 2.67 7.48
C MET A 107 -15.76 2.55 7.02
N LEU A 108 -16.61 1.88 7.81
CA LEU A 108 -18.03 1.77 7.53
C LEU A 108 -18.70 3.17 7.48
N ALA A 109 -18.46 4.00 8.50
CA ALA A 109 -19.01 5.37 8.52
C ALA A 109 -18.53 6.20 7.32
N ALA A 110 -17.29 6.00 6.85
CA ALA A 110 -16.79 6.66 5.66
C ALA A 110 -17.54 6.22 4.39
N PHE A 111 -17.85 4.92 4.25
CA PHE A 111 -18.68 4.41 3.15
C PHE A 111 -20.12 4.93 3.20
N GLU A 112 -20.70 5.09 4.39
CA GLU A 112 -22.06 5.59 4.59
C GLU A 112 -22.21 7.12 4.40
N SER A 113 -21.09 7.85 4.35
CA SER A 113 -21.09 9.33 4.26
C SER A 113 -21.54 9.91 2.90
N GLY A 114 -21.85 9.06 1.91
CA GLY A 114 -22.45 9.42 0.63
C GLY A 114 -21.45 9.66 -0.51
N THR A 115 -20.36 10.41 -0.28
CA THR A 115 -19.29 10.61 -1.28
C THR A 115 -18.06 9.80 -0.90
N VAL A 116 -18.00 8.57 -1.41
CA VAL A 116 -16.88 7.66 -1.16
C VAL A 116 -15.72 7.99 -2.10
N LYS A 117 -14.58 8.38 -1.52
CA LYS A 117 -13.35 8.65 -2.27
C LYS A 117 -12.69 7.33 -2.68
N GLU A 118 -12.07 7.29 -3.87
CA GLU A 118 -11.50 6.06 -4.44
C GLU A 118 -10.49 5.35 -3.53
N HIS A 119 -9.69 6.10 -2.76
CA HIS A 119 -8.71 5.53 -1.82
C HIS A 119 -9.33 4.75 -0.65
N LEU A 120 -10.62 4.93 -0.36
CA LEU A 120 -11.30 4.17 0.70
C LEU A 120 -11.45 2.69 0.31
N PHE A 121 -11.59 2.37 -0.97
CA PHE A 121 -11.63 0.97 -1.43
C PHE A 121 -10.28 0.29 -1.25
N GLU A 122 -9.19 1.00 -1.55
CA GLU A 122 -7.83 0.53 -1.27
C GLU A 122 -7.62 0.31 0.23
N ALA A 123 -8.02 1.28 1.06
CA ALA A 123 -7.96 1.14 2.51
C ALA A 123 -8.79 -0.05 3.02
N ALA A 124 -9.99 -0.30 2.49
CA ALA A 124 -10.78 -1.48 2.82
C ALA A 124 -10.07 -2.78 2.42
N ALA A 125 -9.44 -2.81 1.24
CA ALA A 125 -8.64 -3.94 0.78
C ALA A 125 -7.47 -4.23 1.72
N PHE A 126 -6.80 -3.18 2.21
CA PHE A 126 -5.76 -3.30 3.22
C PHE A 126 -6.27 -3.84 4.55
N LEU A 127 -7.39 -3.31 5.05
CA LEU A 127 -7.96 -3.66 6.36
C LEU A 127 -8.42 -5.12 6.40
N ARG A 128 -8.89 -5.65 5.26
CA ARG A 128 -9.35 -7.04 5.10
C ARG A 128 -10.49 -7.44 6.04
N GLU A 129 -11.35 -6.49 6.43
CA GLU A 129 -12.43 -6.74 7.38
C GLU A 129 -13.66 -7.37 6.69
N PRO A 130 -14.07 -8.61 7.06
CA PRO A 130 -15.19 -9.28 6.41
C PRO A 130 -16.54 -8.58 6.53
N ARG A 131 -16.77 -7.79 7.59
CA ARG A 131 -18.01 -7.01 7.75
C ARG A 131 -18.19 -5.94 6.66
N LEU A 132 -17.13 -5.53 5.98
CA LEU A 132 -17.20 -4.55 4.89
C LEU A 132 -17.69 -5.19 3.57
N ALA A 133 -17.60 -6.50 3.41
CA ALA A 133 -17.89 -7.16 2.14
C ALA A 133 -19.35 -7.00 1.66
N ALA A 134 -20.32 -6.86 2.57
CA ALA A 134 -21.71 -6.60 2.17
C ALA A 134 -21.85 -5.20 1.56
N HIS A 135 -21.36 -4.18 2.28
CA HIS A 135 -21.41 -2.78 1.86
C HIS A 135 -20.63 -2.53 0.56
N LEU A 136 -19.46 -3.15 0.41
CA LEU A 136 -18.68 -3.03 -0.82
C LEU A 136 -19.44 -3.50 -2.07
N ARG A 137 -20.39 -4.44 -1.97
CA ARG A 137 -21.20 -4.90 -3.12
C ARG A 137 -22.23 -3.87 -3.59
N GLU A 138 -22.47 -2.82 -2.82
CA GLU A 138 -23.44 -1.77 -3.15
C GLU A 138 -22.85 -0.68 -4.06
N PHE A 139 -21.52 -0.67 -4.26
CA PHE A 139 -20.83 0.31 -5.09
C PHE A 139 -20.61 -0.20 -6.51
N ASP A 140 -20.79 0.70 -7.48
CA ASP A 140 -20.41 0.46 -8.87
C ASP A 140 -18.89 0.36 -9.02
N ASP A 141 -18.43 -0.54 -9.90
CA ASP A 141 -17.00 -0.84 -10.05
C ASP A 141 -16.45 -0.53 -11.45
N GLU A 142 -16.57 0.72 -11.89
CA GLU A 142 -16.07 1.13 -13.22
C GLU A 142 -14.56 0.90 -13.39
N LYS A 143 -13.79 0.95 -12.30
CA LYS A 143 -12.33 0.92 -12.30
C LYS A 143 -11.71 -0.30 -11.60
N GLY A 144 -12.50 -1.33 -11.28
CA GLY A 144 -12.01 -2.58 -10.67
C GLY A 144 -11.55 -2.48 -9.20
N ARG A 145 -11.74 -1.33 -8.54
CA ARG A 145 -11.28 -1.08 -7.17
C ARG A 145 -12.20 -1.68 -6.12
N VAL A 146 -13.51 -1.68 -6.40
CA VAL A 146 -14.50 -2.31 -5.52
C VAL A 146 -14.29 -3.82 -5.53
N ALA A 147 -14.09 -4.43 -6.70
CA ALA A 147 -13.79 -5.85 -6.82
C ALA A 147 -12.48 -6.22 -6.10
N ALA A 148 -11.43 -5.39 -6.21
CA ALA A 148 -10.18 -5.61 -5.46
C ALA A 148 -10.42 -5.59 -3.94
N ALA A 149 -11.16 -4.60 -3.43
CA ALA A 149 -11.54 -4.51 -2.03
C ALA A 149 -12.42 -5.70 -1.59
N LEU A 150 -13.35 -6.14 -2.43
CA LEU A 150 -14.24 -7.27 -2.17
C LEU A 150 -13.48 -8.57 -2.05
N ILE A 151 -12.53 -8.85 -2.96
CA ILE A 151 -11.65 -10.02 -2.86
C ILE A 151 -10.93 -10.02 -1.52
N GLU A 152 -10.44 -8.86 -1.10
CA GLU A 152 -9.71 -8.74 0.16
C GLU A 152 -10.60 -8.62 1.41
N CYS A 153 -11.91 -8.39 1.29
CA CYS A 153 -12.80 -8.42 2.45
C CYS A 153 -13.53 -9.77 2.57
N ASP A 154 -13.81 -10.47 1.48
CA ASP A 154 -14.50 -11.77 1.50
C ASP A 154 -13.49 -12.93 1.61
N PRO A 155 -13.45 -13.68 2.74
CA PRO A 155 -12.49 -14.77 2.91
C PRO A 155 -12.58 -15.88 1.86
N ARG A 156 -13.75 -16.10 1.24
CA ARG A 156 -13.92 -17.12 0.20
C ARG A 156 -13.34 -16.67 -1.13
N LEU A 157 -13.58 -15.41 -1.51
CA LEU A 157 -13.00 -14.84 -2.72
C LEU A 157 -11.48 -14.74 -2.60
N ARG A 158 -10.99 -14.35 -1.43
CA ARG A 158 -9.55 -14.32 -1.14
C ARG A 158 -8.92 -15.71 -1.29
N ALA A 159 -9.51 -16.73 -0.69
CA ALA A 159 -9.01 -18.11 -0.79
C ALA A 159 -9.00 -18.60 -2.24
N ALA A 160 -10.08 -18.36 -3.00
CA ALA A 160 -10.12 -18.72 -4.42
C ALA A 160 -9.05 -18.00 -5.25
N ARG A 161 -8.79 -16.70 -4.98
CA ARG A 161 -7.69 -15.95 -5.60
C ARG A 161 -6.34 -16.56 -5.22
N ASP A 162 -6.13 -16.88 -3.94
CA ASP A 162 -4.88 -17.45 -3.44
C ASP A 162 -4.60 -18.83 -4.08
N ASP A 163 -5.62 -19.67 -4.28
CA ASP A 163 -5.50 -20.97 -4.97
C ASP A 163 -5.08 -20.82 -6.45
N LEU A 164 -5.60 -19.80 -7.15
CA LEU A 164 -5.19 -19.51 -8.53
C LEU A 164 -3.76 -18.98 -8.58
N VAL A 165 -3.38 -18.12 -7.64
CA VAL A 165 -2.01 -17.62 -7.52
C VAL A 165 -1.05 -18.77 -7.27
N LEU A 166 -1.35 -19.69 -6.35
CA LEU A 166 -0.50 -20.85 -6.08
C LEU A 166 -0.29 -21.71 -7.35
N GLN A 167 -1.33 -21.93 -8.14
CA GLN A 167 -1.21 -22.64 -9.42
C GLN A 167 -0.28 -21.92 -10.40
N VAL A 168 -0.35 -20.58 -10.50
CA VAL A 168 0.59 -19.80 -11.33
C VAL A 168 2.01 -19.99 -10.82
N VAL A 169 2.22 -19.88 -9.51
CA VAL A 169 3.54 -20.02 -8.88
C VAL A 169 4.13 -21.40 -9.14
N ASP A 170 3.36 -22.47 -8.97
CA ASP A 170 3.79 -23.85 -9.27
C ASP A 170 4.20 -24.00 -10.75
N LEU A 171 3.44 -23.41 -11.67
CA LEU A 171 3.75 -23.44 -13.10
C LEU A 171 5.04 -22.67 -13.42
N LEU A 172 5.27 -21.51 -12.79
CA LEU A 172 6.49 -20.73 -12.97
C LEU A 172 7.72 -21.50 -12.48
N PHE A 173 7.65 -22.12 -11.30
CA PHE A 173 8.76 -22.93 -10.79
C PHE A 173 9.02 -24.18 -11.64
N ALA A 174 7.97 -24.75 -12.25
CA ALA A 174 8.11 -25.92 -13.11
C ALA A 174 8.64 -25.59 -14.53
N GLN A 175 8.29 -24.42 -15.08
CA GLN A 175 8.49 -24.09 -16.50
C GLN A 175 9.49 -22.96 -16.77
N ALA A 176 9.92 -22.25 -15.73
CA ALA A 176 10.71 -21.03 -15.83
C ALA A 176 11.88 -21.02 -14.82
N ALA A 177 12.33 -22.21 -14.40
CA ALA A 177 13.40 -22.36 -13.40
C ALA A 177 14.71 -21.68 -13.83
N GLU A 178 14.95 -21.54 -15.14
CA GLU A 178 16.09 -20.82 -15.71
C GLU A 178 16.09 -19.33 -15.40
N PHE A 179 14.95 -18.74 -15.03
CA PHE A 179 14.81 -17.33 -14.62
C PHE A 179 14.91 -17.15 -13.11
N ALA A 180 15.05 -18.24 -12.35
CA ALA A 180 15.10 -18.27 -10.89
C ALA A 180 14.02 -17.35 -10.25
N PRO A 181 12.73 -17.57 -10.55
CA PRO A 181 11.69 -16.64 -10.11
C PRO A 181 11.58 -16.57 -8.59
N SER A 182 11.43 -15.36 -8.04
CA SER A 182 11.01 -15.14 -6.66
C SER A 182 9.59 -14.58 -6.63
N VAL A 183 8.84 -14.99 -5.61
CA VAL A 183 7.50 -14.48 -5.33
C VAL A 183 7.55 -13.77 -4.00
N TYR A 184 7.10 -12.53 -3.96
CA TYR A 184 7.10 -11.72 -2.75
C TYR A 184 5.85 -10.83 -2.69
N CYS A 185 5.61 -10.28 -1.52
CA CYS A 185 4.61 -9.24 -1.32
C CYS A 185 5.24 -8.15 -0.46
N GLU A 186 4.94 -6.90 -0.77
CA GLU A 186 5.34 -5.80 0.10
C GLU A 186 4.57 -5.87 1.41
N ARG A 187 5.20 -5.43 2.50
CA ARG A 187 4.57 -5.42 3.81
C ARG A 187 3.26 -4.64 3.74
N PHE A 188 2.19 -5.28 4.18
CA PHE A 188 0.81 -4.79 4.15
C PHE A 188 0.16 -4.69 2.77
N SER A 189 0.90 -4.83 1.67
CA SER A 189 0.30 -4.83 0.34
C SER A 189 -0.58 -6.08 0.10
N PRO A 190 -1.76 -5.95 -0.52
CA PRO A 190 -2.50 -7.08 -1.05
C PRO A 190 -1.88 -7.61 -2.35
N ASP A 191 -0.93 -6.89 -2.95
CA ASP A 191 -0.26 -7.29 -4.18
C ASP A 191 0.66 -8.48 -3.96
N ILE A 192 0.69 -9.36 -4.96
CA ILE A 192 1.59 -10.49 -5.04
C ILE A 192 2.42 -10.28 -6.30
N LEU A 193 3.73 -10.13 -6.09
CA LEU A 193 4.71 -9.80 -7.12
C LEU A 193 5.54 -11.03 -7.43
N VAL A 194 5.90 -11.17 -8.69
CA VAL A 194 6.91 -12.13 -9.14
C VAL A 194 7.99 -11.37 -9.90
N GLU A 195 9.24 -11.71 -9.62
CA GLU A 195 10.40 -11.18 -10.31
C GLU A 195 11.31 -12.29 -10.87
N SER A 196 12.01 -11.99 -11.97
CA SER A 196 13.14 -12.79 -12.45
C SER A 196 14.44 -12.33 -11.79
N ASN A 197 15.24 -13.28 -11.27
CA ASN A 197 16.53 -13.01 -10.62
C ASN A 197 17.74 -13.21 -11.53
N VAL A 198 17.51 -13.48 -12.81
CA VAL A 198 18.57 -13.66 -13.80
C VAL A 198 18.58 -12.48 -14.77
N TYR A 199 19.79 -12.03 -15.12
CA TYR A 199 20.04 -10.92 -16.05
C TYR A 199 19.71 -11.29 -17.51
N PRO A 200 19.17 -10.37 -18.36
CA PRO A 200 18.99 -8.90 -18.21
C PRO A 200 17.71 -8.50 -17.42
N PRO A 201 17.44 -7.20 -17.15
CA PRO A 201 17.00 -6.72 -15.82
C PRO A 201 15.69 -7.31 -15.29
N HIS A 202 15.58 -7.25 -13.96
CA HIS A 202 14.43 -7.61 -13.12
C HIS A 202 13.09 -7.23 -13.77
N HIS A 203 12.43 -8.22 -14.35
CA HIS A 203 11.04 -8.09 -14.77
C HIS A 203 10.15 -8.40 -13.56
N VAL A 204 9.53 -7.36 -13.00
CA VAL A 204 8.59 -7.49 -11.88
C VAL A 204 7.16 -7.39 -12.42
N THR A 205 6.31 -8.33 -12.02
CA THR A 205 4.91 -8.39 -12.47
C THR A 205 3.96 -8.70 -11.33
N HIS A 206 2.80 -8.04 -11.33
CA HIS A 206 1.68 -8.31 -10.42
C HIS A 206 0.92 -9.56 -10.86
N VAL A 207 0.99 -10.64 -10.07
CA VAL A 207 0.38 -11.94 -10.41
C VAL A 207 -1.14 -11.82 -10.55
N VAL A 208 -1.78 -11.07 -9.67
CA VAL A 208 -3.24 -10.90 -9.67
C VAL A 208 -3.71 -10.14 -10.91
N SER A 209 -2.99 -9.11 -11.33
CA SER A 209 -3.28 -8.38 -12.57
C SER A 209 -3.11 -9.27 -13.80
N MET A 210 -2.07 -10.10 -13.83
CA MET A 210 -1.86 -11.08 -14.91
C MET A 210 -2.94 -12.15 -14.97
N LEU A 211 -3.38 -12.67 -13.82
CA LEU A 211 -4.50 -13.60 -13.73
C LEU A 211 -5.77 -12.99 -14.33
N ARG A 212 -6.12 -11.77 -13.91
CA ARG A 212 -7.30 -11.05 -14.46
C ARG A 212 -7.18 -10.84 -15.97
N ALA A 213 -6.02 -10.38 -16.44
CA ALA A 213 -5.78 -10.18 -17.87
C ALA A 213 -5.83 -11.51 -18.67
N ALA A 214 -5.56 -12.63 -18.01
CA ALA A 214 -5.65 -13.98 -18.57
C ALA A 214 -7.07 -14.60 -18.46
N GLY A 215 -8.03 -13.90 -17.83
CA GLY A 215 -9.37 -14.43 -17.59
C GLY A 215 -9.40 -15.50 -16.49
N ASP A 216 -8.60 -15.31 -15.43
CA ASP A 216 -8.44 -16.20 -14.28
C ASP A 216 -7.98 -17.62 -14.64
N ASP A 217 -7.25 -17.77 -15.75
CA ASP A 217 -6.58 -19.00 -16.18
C ASP A 217 -5.10 -18.99 -15.74
N PRO A 218 -4.70 -19.86 -14.79
CA PRO A 218 -3.32 -19.89 -14.28
C PRO A 218 -2.27 -20.24 -15.34
N ALA A 219 -2.59 -21.12 -16.29
CA ALA A 219 -1.66 -21.53 -17.33
C ALA A 219 -1.39 -20.39 -18.31
N ARG A 220 -2.44 -19.67 -18.71
CA ARG A 220 -2.30 -18.47 -19.55
C ARG A 220 -1.59 -17.34 -18.82
N ALA A 221 -1.85 -17.13 -17.54
CA ALA A 221 -1.16 -16.12 -16.74
C ALA A 221 0.33 -16.45 -16.60
N ALA A 222 0.68 -17.69 -16.27
CA ALA A 222 2.08 -18.14 -16.18
C ALA A 222 2.81 -17.98 -17.51
N ALA A 223 2.21 -18.39 -18.63
CA ALA A 223 2.80 -18.23 -19.95
C ALA A 223 3.14 -16.77 -20.26
N ARG A 224 2.24 -15.83 -19.94
CA ARG A 224 2.49 -14.38 -20.12
C ARG A 224 3.63 -13.86 -19.26
N ILE A 225 3.69 -14.26 -17.98
CA ILE A 225 4.78 -13.87 -17.08
C ILE A 225 6.13 -14.38 -17.63
N ILE A 226 6.18 -15.63 -18.09
CA ILE A 226 7.39 -16.23 -18.67
C ILE A 226 7.82 -15.50 -19.96
N ASP A 227 6.87 -15.13 -20.81
CA ASP A 227 7.17 -14.33 -22.00
C ASP A 227 7.66 -12.91 -21.63
N GLY A 228 7.15 -12.35 -20.53
CA GLY A 228 7.67 -11.13 -19.91
C GLY A 228 9.13 -11.26 -19.48
N PHE A 229 9.49 -12.36 -18.80
CA PHE A 229 10.88 -12.66 -18.43
C PHE A 229 11.80 -12.78 -19.65
N ARG A 230 11.35 -13.45 -20.72
CA ARG A 230 12.13 -13.63 -21.96
C ARG A 230 12.37 -12.31 -22.70
N SER A 231 11.38 -11.43 -22.73
CA SER A 231 11.43 -10.19 -23.49
C SER A 231 12.07 -9.02 -22.74
N GLY A 232 12.11 -9.07 -21.41
CA GLY A 232 12.58 -7.96 -20.57
C GLY A 232 11.66 -6.74 -20.60
N ALA A 233 10.46 -6.83 -21.18
CA ALA A 233 9.48 -5.75 -21.22
C ALA A 233 8.64 -5.78 -19.93
N ALA A 234 8.70 -4.74 -19.09
CA ALA A 234 7.80 -4.64 -17.93
C ALA A 234 6.38 -4.24 -18.39
N GLU A 235 5.37 -5.06 -18.11
CA GLU A 235 3.97 -4.63 -18.20
C GLU A 235 3.56 -3.97 -16.89
N LEU A 236 3.79 -2.67 -16.78
CA LEU A 236 3.27 -1.86 -15.67
C LEU A 236 1.81 -1.49 -15.95
N SER A 237 0.87 -2.36 -15.58
CA SER A 237 -0.55 -1.95 -15.43
C SER A 237 -1.04 -2.29 -14.02
N ARG A 238 -1.34 -1.22 -13.26
CA ARG A 238 -2.05 -1.27 -11.97
C ARG A 238 -3.56 -1.30 -12.20
#